data_AF-A0A922LRN6-F1
#
_entry.id   AF-A0A922LRN6-F1
#
_cell.length_a   1.000
_cell.length_b   1.000
_cell.length_c   1.000
_cell.angle_alpha   90.00
_cell.angle_beta   90.00
_cell.angle_gamma   90.00
#
_symmetry.space_group_name_H-M   'P 1'
#
loop_
_entity.id
_entity.type
_entity.pdbx_description
1 polymer ?
#
loop_
_entity_poly.entity_id
_entity_poly.type
_entity_poly.pdbx_seq_one_letter_code
_entity_poly.pdbx_strand_id
1 'polypeptide(L)'
;MIRYIEQKLADFQSAYKSTGNVFKCIPSGVDVELLLQPVSRDLGESILSHHTFPQPNEARKPSDPRPHPLIVWSLLPHETQMSVCHFTMFRRASAIHAVSDLVVIANAANKITESSSKDNGICALEFGEEASTQVEREDKSIHDALISHRYKIDGKKSGKALYDPKMPIPLEAEPIKSKDLMLIQAGIRRFVAAPIYSTPSNPREKAKFESFFPASESSTVATVYAPVMYSPVNVLQFRIRVTEDEDGELSSPYVGELVATGSLRSVDPSHLIIKRIFLSGHPYKINQRHVVVRYMFHNPADVLHFQVILFYPIQLSPNSVGGAEKPFPT
;
A
#
# COMPACT_ATOMS: atom_id res chain seq x y z
N MET A 1 -44.51 7.85 -21.93
CA MET A 1 -43.04 7.86 -21.98
C MET A 1 -42.49 6.56 -22.58
N ILE A 2 -42.89 5.37 -22.09
CA ILE A 2 -42.50 4.06 -22.67
C ILE A 2 -42.84 3.94 -24.16
N ARG A 3 -44.09 4.28 -24.55
CA ARG A 3 -44.52 4.27 -25.96
C ARG A 3 -43.75 5.22 -26.88
N TYR A 4 -43.24 6.34 -26.35
CA TYR A 4 -42.46 7.30 -27.12
C TYR A 4 -41.04 6.77 -27.40
N ILE A 5 -40.47 6.06 -26.43
CA ILE A 5 -39.16 5.42 -26.57
C ILE A 5 -39.26 4.24 -27.55
N GLU A 6 -40.30 3.41 -27.43
CA GLU A 6 -40.57 2.30 -28.36
C GLU A 6 -40.78 2.80 -29.79
N GLN A 7 -41.49 3.92 -29.96
CA GLN A 7 -41.74 4.52 -31.27
C GLN A 7 -40.46 5.10 -31.88
N LYS A 8 -39.65 5.84 -31.10
CA LYS A 8 -38.33 6.31 -31.57
C LYS A 8 -37.38 5.16 -31.93
N LEU A 9 -37.44 4.06 -31.19
CA LEU A 9 -36.62 2.87 -31.44
C LEU A 9 -37.06 2.14 -32.71
N ALA A 10 -38.37 2.07 -32.97
CA ALA A 10 -38.93 1.54 -34.20
C ALA A 10 -38.60 2.42 -35.42
N ASP A 11 -38.66 3.74 -35.26
CA ASP A 11 -38.31 4.71 -36.32
C ASP A 11 -36.82 4.62 -36.67
N PHE A 12 -35.94 4.46 -35.66
CA PHE A 12 -34.50 4.26 -35.86
C PHE A 12 -34.19 2.94 -36.58
N GLN A 13 -34.88 1.86 -36.21
CA GLN A 13 -34.75 0.56 -36.86
C GLN A 13 -35.29 0.55 -38.30
N SER A 14 -36.29 1.39 -38.59
CA SER A 14 -36.86 1.55 -39.94
C SER A 14 -35.95 2.36 -40.87
N ALA A 15 -35.28 3.39 -40.36
CA ALA A 15 -34.40 4.26 -41.13
C ALA A 15 -33.14 3.55 -41.67
N TYR A 16 -32.71 2.44 -41.05
CA TYR A 16 -31.49 1.70 -41.42
C TYR A 16 -31.75 0.40 -42.21
N LYS A 17 -32.98 0.18 -42.70
CA LYS A 17 -33.27 -0.93 -43.61
C LYS A 17 -33.06 -0.52 -45.06
N SER A 18 -31.81 -0.56 -45.53
CA SER A 18 -31.54 -0.91 -46.94
C SER A 18 -30.15 -1.51 -47.16
N THR A 19 -30.17 -2.68 -47.83
CA THR A 19 -29.10 -3.30 -48.64
C THR A 19 -27.84 -3.83 -47.94
N GLY A 20 -27.73 -5.18 -47.91
CA GLY A 20 -26.47 -5.92 -48.05
C GLY A 20 -25.45 -5.81 -46.90
N ASN A 21 -25.35 -6.89 -46.11
CA ASN A 21 -24.54 -7.08 -44.90
C ASN A 21 -24.98 -6.26 -43.69
N VAL A 22 -25.75 -6.92 -42.81
CA VAL A 22 -25.99 -6.46 -41.43
C VAL A 22 -24.64 -6.49 -40.70
N PHE A 23 -24.00 -5.34 -40.56
CA PHE A 23 -22.85 -5.20 -39.66
C PHE A 23 -23.34 -5.48 -38.24
N LYS A 24 -22.84 -6.57 -37.63
CA LYS A 24 -23.20 -6.96 -36.25
C LYS A 24 -22.60 -6.03 -35.19
N CYS A 25 -21.76 -5.07 -35.57
CA CYS A 25 -21.05 -4.16 -34.69
C CYS A 25 -20.87 -2.78 -35.34
N ILE A 26 -20.66 -1.76 -34.50
CA ILE A 26 -20.31 -0.41 -34.92
C ILE A 26 -18.79 -0.36 -35.19
N PRO A 27 -18.34 0.06 -36.38
CA PRO A 27 -16.91 0.17 -36.68
C PRO A 27 -16.26 1.36 -35.97
N SER A 28 -14.94 1.30 -35.77
CA SER A 28 -14.18 2.38 -35.12
C SER A 28 -14.14 3.65 -35.97
N GLY A 29 -14.15 4.82 -35.33
CA GLY A 29 -14.02 6.12 -36.00
C GLY A 29 -15.33 6.67 -36.58
N VAL A 30 -16.46 6.07 -36.24
CA VAL A 30 -17.80 6.55 -36.62
C VAL A 30 -18.42 7.29 -35.45
N ASP A 31 -18.98 8.46 -35.73
CA ASP A 31 -19.79 9.21 -34.78
C ASP A 31 -21.12 8.50 -34.56
N VAL A 32 -21.45 8.23 -33.30
CA VAL A 32 -22.66 7.50 -32.92
C VAL A 32 -23.39 8.17 -31.78
N GLU A 33 -24.71 8.17 -31.88
CA GLU A 33 -25.59 8.54 -30.77
C GLU A 33 -25.87 7.30 -29.92
N LEU A 34 -25.46 7.34 -28.64
CA LEU A 34 -25.68 6.25 -27.70
C LEU A 34 -26.91 6.54 -26.85
N LEU A 35 -27.92 5.68 -26.96
CA LEU A 35 -29.06 5.67 -26.05
C LEU A 35 -28.72 4.82 -24.83
N LEU A 36 -28.46 5.47 -23.70
CA LEU A 36 -28.30 4.79 -22.43
C LEU A 36 -29.67 4.27 -21.95
N GLN A 37 -29.69 3.07 -21.38
CA GLN A 37 -30.88 2.54 -20.69
C GLN A 37 -31.30 3.47 -19.54
N PRO A 38 -32.54 3.34 -19.01
CA PRO A 38 -33.01 4.20 -17.93
C PRO A 38 -32.01 4.25 -16.76
N VAL A 39 -31.40 5.41 -16.59
CA VAL A 39 -30.46 5.71 -15.51
C VAL A 39 -31.26 6.34 -14.36
N SER A 40 -30.83 6.13 -13.11
CA SER A 40 -31.43 6.83 -11.98
C SER A 40 -31.32 8.35 -12.18
N ARG A 41 -32.33 9.08 -11.70
CA ARG A 41 -32.37 10.54 -11.82
C ARG A 41 -31.11 11.18 -11.24
N ASP A 42 -30.72 10.76 -10.05
CA ASP A 42 -29.57 11.30 -9.32
C ASP A 42 -28.26 11.14 -10.10
N LEU A 43 -28.06 9.99 -10.74
CA LEU A 43 -26.88 9.75 -11.58
C LEU A 43 -26.95 10.58 -12.86
N GLY A 44 -28.13 10.72 -13.48
CA GLY A 44 -28.31 11.60 -14.63
C GLY A 44 -28.02 13.07 -14.30
N GLU A 45 -28.51 13.56 -13.17
CA GLU A 45 -28.23 14.92 -12.68
C GLU A 45 -26.75 15.12 -12.38
N SER A 46 -26.09 14.15 -11.76
CA SER A 46 -24.64 14.18 -11.51
C SER A 46 -23.82 14.18 -12.80
N ILE A 47 -24.21 13.38 -13.79
CA ILE A 47 -23.56 13.38 -15.10
C ILE A 47 -23.70 14.76 -15.75
N LEU A 48 -24.92 15.32 -15.74
CA LEU A 48 -25.17 16.65 -16.31
C LEU A 48 -24.40 17.75 -15.56
N SER A 49 -24.33 17.71 -14.24
CA SER A 49 -23.61 18.74 -13.46
C SER A 49 -22.10 18.71 -13.67
N HIS A 50 -21.50 17.53 -13.90
CA HIS A 50 -20.05 17.39 -14.06
C HIS A 50 -19.56 17.52 -15.51
N HIS A 51 -20.41 17.16 -16.48
CA HIS A 51 -20.03 17.04 -17.89
C HIS A 51 -20.69 18.06 -18.82
N THR A 52 -21.62 18.88 -18.32
CA THR A 52 -22.25 19.96 -19.09
C THR A 52 -21.83 21.32 -18.56
N PHE A 53 -21.88 22.34 -19.42
CA PHE A 53 -21.57 23.71 -19.00
C PHE A 53 -22.66 24.26 -18.06
N PRO A 54 -22.30 25.11 -17.07
CA PRO A 54 -23.22 25.56 -16.04
C PRO A 54 -24.53 26.20 -16.53
N GLN A 55 -24.58 26.91 -17.67
CA GLN A 55 -25.80 27.28 -18.40
C GLN A 55 -25.50 27.71 -19.86
N PRO A 56 -26.43 27.53 -20.81
CA PRO A 56 -26.25 27.93 -22.22
C PRO A 56 -26.39 29.44 -22.49
N ASN A 57 -27.00 30.22 -21.57
CA ASN A 57 -27.43 31.61 -21.84
C ASN A 57 -26.60 32.70 -21.16
N GLU A 58 -25.62 32.37 -20.31
CA GLU A 58 -24.74 33.36 -19.70
C GLU A 58 -23.40 33.43 -20.45
N ALA A 59 -22.91 34.65 -20.69
CA ALA A 59 -21.64 34.88 -21.38
C ALA A 59 -20.49 34.23 -20.59
N ARG A 60 -19.82 33.27 -21.22
CA ARG A 60 -18.68 32.52 -20.71
C ARG A 60 -17.64 33.46 -20.10
N LYS A 61 -17.36 33.31 -18.81
CA LYS A 61 -16.19 33.96 -18.21
C LYS A 61 -14.96 33.08 -18.44
N PRO A 62 -13.79 33.63 -18.77
CA PRO A 62 -12.55 32.85 -18.93
C PRO A 62 -12.16 32.04 -17.67
N SER A 63 -12.69 32.43 -16.51
CA SER A 63 -12.52 31.78 -15.20
C SER A 63 -13.37 30.54 -15.00
N ASP A 64 -14.39 30.29 -15.83
CA ASP A 64 -15.33 29.20 -15.59
C ASP A 64 -14.66 27.84 -15.86
N PRO A 65 -14.79 26.87 -14.94
CA PRO A 65 -14.16 25.56 -15.09
C PRO A 65 -14.72 24.84 -16.32
N ARG A 66 -13.84 24.29 -17.15
CA ARG A 66 -14.26 23.44 -18.26
C ARG A 66 -14.91 22.16 -17.70
N PRO A 67 -16.02 21.70 -18.30
CA PRO A 67 -16.65 20.45 -17.90
C PRO A 67 -15.68 19.29 -18.09
N HIS A 68 -15.82 18.27 -17.25
CA HIS A 68 -14.97 17.08 -17.33
C HIS A 68 -15.37 16.25 -18.54
N PRO A 69 -14.43 15.58 -19.23
CA PRO A 69 -14.77 14.69 -20.32
C PRO A 69 -15.52 13.46 -19.78
N LEU A 70 -16.55 13.01 -20.51
CA LEU A 70 -17.22 11.74 -20.28
C LEU A 70 -16.65 10.69 -21.24
N ILE A 71 -16.19 9.56 -20.70
CA ILE A 71 -15.64 8.45 -21.48
C ILE A 71 -16.53 7.22 -21.24
N VAL A 72 -16.87 6.52 -22.32
CA VAL A 72 -17.70 5.31 -22.29
C VAL A 72 -16.92 4.15 -22.90
N TRP A 73 -17.06 2.96 -22.33
CA TRP A 73 -16.42 1.74 -22.79
C TRP A 73 -17.39 0.56 -22.80
N SER A 74 -17.20 -0.36 -23.74
CA SER A 74 -17.88 -1.65 -23.73
C SER A 74 -17.11 -2.63 -22.83
N LEU A 75 -17.81 -3.26 -21.89
CA LEU A 75 -17.20 -4.27 -21.02
C LEU A 75 -17.09 -5.62 -21.73
N LEU A 76 -16.03 -6.35 -21.44
CA LEU A 76 -15.84 -7.72 -21.90
C LEU A 76 -16.79 -8.70 -21.16
N PRO A 77 -17.02 -9.91 -21.69
CA PRO A 77 -17.73 -10.95 -20.95
C PRO A 77 -17.13 -11.14 -19.55
N HIS A 78 -17.98 -11.32 -18.53
CA HIS A 78 -17.58 -11.54 -17.13
C HIS A 78 -16.89 -10.38 -16.39
N GLU A 79 -16.58 -9.25 -17.04
CA GLU A 79 -16.00 -8.07 -16.39
C GLU A 79 -16.94 -7.36 -15.40
N THR A 80 -18.22 -7.72 -15.37
CA THR A 80 -19.20 -7.26 -14.39
C THR A 80 -19.17 -8.09 -13.10
N GLN A 81 -18.52 -9.26 -13.11
CA GLN A 81 -18.45 -10.15 -11.96
C GLN A 81 -17.39 -9.69 -10.96
N MET A 82 -17.58 -10.06 -9.68
CA MET A 82 -16.62 -9.81 -8.61
C MET A 82 -15.68 -11.01 -8.43
N SER A 83 -14.40 -10.74 -8.19
CA SER A 83 -13.43 -11.77 -7.81
C SER A 83 -12.30 -11.17 -6.97
N VAL A 84 -11.30 -11.97 -6.65
CA VAL A 84 -10.08 -11.55 -5.96
C VAL A 84 -9.02 -11.22 -7.01
N CYS A 85 -8.68 -9.94 -7.12
CA CYS A 85 -7.66 -9.45 -8.03
C CYS A 85 -6.34 -9.28 -7.29
N HIS A 86 -5.27 -9.83 -7.87
CA HIS A 86 -3.90 -9.68 -7.40
C HIS A 86 -3.15 -8.72 -8.31
N PHE A 87 -2.60 -7.66 -7.73
CA PHE A 87 -1.80 -6.67 -8.45
C PHE A 87 -0.36 -6.72 -7.98
N THR A 88 0.58 -6.75 -8.91
CA THR A 88 1.99 -6.53 -8.60
C THR A 88 2.22 -5.03 -8.51
N MET A 89 2.65 -4.54 -7.35
CA MET A 89 2.82 -3.13 -7.00
C MET A 89 4.28 -2.82 -6.69
N PHE A 90 4.72 -1.63 -7.09
CA PHE A 90 6.00 -1.02 -6.77
C PHE A 90 5.76 0.32 -6.08
N ARG A 91 6.43 0.54 -4.94
CA ARG A 91 6.36 1.83 -4.25
C ARG A 91 7.14 2.88 -5.04
N ARG A 92 6.63 4.12 -5.13
CA ARG A 92 7.35 5.20 -5.83
C ARG A 92 8.65 5.60 -5.10
N ALA A 93 9.72 5.84 -5.88
CA ALA A 93 11.09 6.06 -5.41
C ALA A 93 11.36 7.39 -4.67
N SER A 94 10.47 8.39 -4.74
CA SER A 94 10.62 9.60 -3.92
C SER A 94 10.52 9.31 -2.40
N ALA A 95 9.99 8.13 -2.04
CA ALA A 95 10.03 7.57 -0.69
C ALA A 95 11.33 6.81 -0.32
N ILE A 96 12.14 6.41 -1.31
CA ILE A 96 13.30 5.50 -1.14
C ILE A 96 14.58 6.28 -0.84
N HIS A 97 14.72 7.53 -1.29
CA HIS A 97 15.89 8.37 -0.98
C HIS A 97 16.05 8.66 0.52
N ALA A 98 14.98 8.59 1.32
CA ALA A 98 15.04 8.63 2.77
C ALA A 98 15.65 7.35 3.40
N VAL A 99 15.61 6.21 2.70
CA VAL A 99 16.09 4.91 3.17
C VAL A 99 17.61 4.76 3.02
N SER A 100 18.20 5.34 1.98
CA SER A 100 19.68 5.40 1.84
C SER A 100 20.34 6.11 3.02
N ASP A 101 19.69 7.14 3.57
CA ASP A 101 20.18 7.85 4.75
C ASP A 101 20.09 6.97 6.01
N LEU A 102 19.06 6.14 6.16
CA LEU A 102 18.93 5.19 7.28
C LEU A 102 20.00 4.09 7.28
N VAL A 103 20.43 3.62 6.11
CA VAL A 103 21.50 2.62 5.98
C VAL A 103 22.86 3.20 6.40
N VAL A 104 23.09 4.48 6.12
CA VAL A 104 24.32 5.20 6.54
C VAL A 104 24.33 5.42 8.05
N ILE A 105 23.18 5.72 8.65
CA ILE A 105 23.01 5.83 10.11
C ILE A 105 23.38 4.52 10.80
N ALA A 106 22.87 3.40 10.31
CA ALA A 106 23.16 2.08 10.89
C ALA A 106 24.66 1.74 10.85
N ASN A 107 25.34 2.03 9.73
CA ASN A 107 26.78 1.76 9.60
C ASN A 107 27.65 2.70 10.45
N ALA A 108 27.27 3.95 10.61
CA ALA A 108 27.96 4.91 11.48
C ALA A 108 27.79 4.54 12.96
N ALA A 109 26.58 4.16 13.38
CA ALA A 109 26.30 3.70 14.74
C ALA A 109 27.13 2.45 15.09
N ASN A 110 27.19 1.46 14.20
CA ASN A 110 27.98 0.25 14.42
C ASN A 110 29.48 0.55 14.60
N LYS A 111 30.03 1.51 13.83
CA LYS A 111 31.43 1.92 13.93
C LYS A 111 31.76 2.63 15.25
N ILE A 112 30.81 3.39 15.81
CA ILE A 112 30.94 4.07 17.10
C ILE A 112 30.91 3.03 18.24
N THR A 113 29.96 2.10 18.19
CA THR A 113 29.87 0.98 19.15
C THR A 113 31.14 0.12 19.15
N GLU A 114 31.72 -0.17 17.98
CA GLU A 114 32.99 -0.87 17.85
C GLU A 114 34.17 -0.08 18.45
N SER A 115 34.16 1.25 18.38
CA SER A 115 35.22 2.10 18.98
C SER A 115 35.12 2.23 20.50
N SER A 116 33.90 2.21 21.05
CA SER A 116 33.65 2.16 22.50
C SER A 116 34.18 0.86 23.14
N SER A 117 34.14 -0.26 22.41
CA SER A 117 34.61 -1.55 22.89
C SER A 117 36.14 -1.71 22.98
N LYS A 118 36.93 -0.73 22.50
CA LYS A 118 38.41 -0.78 22.51
C LYS A 118 39.04 -0.02 23.68
N ASP A 119 38.26 0.65 24.52
CA ASP A 119 38.81 1.36 25.68
C ASP A 119 39.07 0.38 26.83
N ASN A 120 40.34 0.01 26.99
CA ASN A 120 40.81 -0.87 28.04
C ASN A 120 40.83 -0.11 29.38
N GLY A 121 39.73 -0.16 30.13
CA GLY A 121 39.73 0.26 31.53
C GLY A 121 38.34 0.34 32.12
N ILE A 122 37.99 -0.64 32.97
CA ILE A 122 36.90 -0.62 33.97
C ILE A 122 35.55 -0.13 33.43
N CYS A 123 34.67 -1.09 33.10
CA CYS A 123 33.28 -0.82 32.73
C CYS A 123 32.51 -0.27 33.95
N ALA A 124 32.54 1.04 34.14
CA ALA A 124 31.71 1.75 35.10
C ALA A 124 30.29 1.83 34.52
N LEU A 125 29.31 1.24 35.21
CA LEU A 125 27.90 1.50 34.94
C LEU A 125 27.59 2.93 35.37
N GLU A 126 27.63 3.87 34.44
CA GLU A 126 27.34 5.28 34.70
C GLU A 126 25.83 5.50 34.83
N PHE A 127 25.42 6.05 35.97
CA PHE A 127 24.06 6.48 36.24
C PHE A 127 23.99 8.00 36.29
N GLY A 128 23.05 8.58 35.54
CA GLY A 128 22.74 10.01 35.59
C GLY A 128 23.39 10.84 34.48
N GLU A 129 23.85 12.04 34.84
CA GLU A 129 24.25 13.13 33.92
C GLU A 129 25.40 12.75 32.98
N GLU A 130 26.31 11.86 33.41
CA GLU A 130 27.46 11.40 32.63
C GLU A 130 27.04 10.55 31.41
N ALA A 131 26.07 9.65 31.60
CA ALA A 131 25.46 8.86 30.52
C ALA A 131 24.74 9.75 29.49
N SER A 132 24.08 10.83 29.93
CA SER A 132 23.49 11.80 28.99
C SER A 132 24.54 12.51 28.15
N THR A 133 25.69 12.89 28.73
CA THR A 133 26.73 13.58 27.96
C THR A 133 27.43 12.69 26.93
N GLN A 134 27.48 11.37 27.16
CA GLN A 134 28.04 10.41 26.20
C GLN A 134 27.06 10.14 25.07
N VAL A 135 25.78 9.91 25.37
CA VAL A 135 24.72 9.75 24.36
C VAL A 135 24.65 10.98 23.45
N GLU A 136 24.73 12.19 24.03
CA GLU A 136 24.77 13.43 23.24
C GLU A 136 26.02 13.54 22.34
N ARG A 137 27.17 12.98 22.74
CA ARG A 137 28.39 12.95 21.93
C ARG A 137 28.30 11.93 20.79
N GLU A 138 27.72 10.77 21.05
CA GLU A 138 27.46 9.74 20.05
C GLU A 138 26.46 10.24 19.00
N ASP A 139 25.38 10.89 19.44
CA ASP A 139 24.38 11.53 18.58
C ASP A 139 24.99 12.63 17.70
N LYS A 140 25.87 13.48 18.26
CA LYS A 140 26.63 14.48 17.50
C LYS A 140 27.54 13.85 16.44
N SER A 141 28.21 12.76 16.77
CA SER A 141 29.08 12.06 15.81
C SER A 141 28.28 11.39 14.68
N ILE A 142 27.09 10.87 14.96
CA ILE A 142 26.17 10.34 13.94
C ILE A 142 25.68 11.49 13.05
N HIS A 143 25.33 12.62 13.65
CA HIS A 143 24.92 13.84 12.94
C HIS A 143 25.99 14.37 11.98
N ASP A 144 27.24 14.46 12.43
CA ASP A 144 28.37 14.91 11.60
C ASP A 144 28.68 13.94 10.44
N ALA A 145 28.56 12.62 10.69
CA ALA A 145 28.70 11.60 9.66
C ALA A 145 27.62 11.73 8.56
N LEU A 146 26.37 12.01 8.93
CA LEU A 146 25.28 12.27 7.99
C LEU A 146 25.51 13.53 7.15
N ILE A 147 25.96 14.62 7.79
CA ILE A 147 26.29 15.87 7.10
C ILE A 147 27.38 15.61 6.05
N SER A 148 28.47 14.94 6.43
CA SER A 148 29.59 14.66 5.51
C SER A 148 29.24 13.73 4.34
N HIS A 149 28.36 12.74 4.56
CA HIS A 149 27.85 11.85 3.52
C HIS A 149 26.98 12.62 2.52
N ARG A 150 26.11 13.50 3.03
CA ARG A 150 25.25 14.35 2.20
C ARG A 150 26.06 15.33 1.34
N TYR A 151 27.14 15.92 1.88
CA TYR A 151 28.08 16.75 1.11
C TYR A 151 28.79 16.00 -0.04
N LYS A 152 29.10 14.71 0.12
CA LYS A 152 29.69 13.89 -0.95
C LYS A 152 28.72 13.55 -2.07
N ILE A 153 27.43 13.40 -1.76
CA ILE A 153 26.37 13.17 -2.75
C ILE A 153 26.02 14.49 -3.48
N ASP A 154 26.03 15.62 -2.77
CA ASP A 154 25.67 16.96 -3.30
C ASP A 154 26.78 17.65 -4.10
N GLY A 155 27.98 17.08 -4.19
CA GLY A 155 29.02 17.54 -5.13
C GLY A 155 28.57 17.55 -6.60
N LYS A 156 27.38 17.01 -6.93
CA LYS A 156 26.80 17.06 -8.27
C LYS A 156 25.52 17.87 -8.46
N LYS A 157 24.74 18.26 -7.44
CA LYS A 157 23.58 19.15 -7.63
C LYS A 157 23.26 19.94 -6.36
N SER A 158 23.22 21.26 -6.51
CA SER A 158 22.86 22.26 -5.51
C SER A 158 21.40 22.12 -5.03
N GLY A 159 21.16 22.06 -3.71
CA GLY A 159 19.91 22.53 -3.10
C GLY A 159 19.33 21.75 -1.89
N LYS A 160 19.81 22.06 -0.67
CA LYS A 160 19.16 22.08 0.68
C LYS A 160 18.29 20.89 1.19
N ALA A 161 18.57 20.42 2.41
CA ALA A 161 17.69 20.43 3.61
C ALA A 161 18.31 19.67 4.81
N LEU A 162 18.26 20.24 6.01
CA LEU A 162 18.66 19.65 7.31
C LEU A 162 17.36 19.18 8.00
N TYR A 163 17.27 17.92 8.48
CA TYR A 163 16.04 17.36 9.07
C TYR A 163 16.03 17.54 10.59
N ASP A 164 15.00 18.18 11.14
CA ASP A 164 14.72 18.34 12.57
C ASP A 164 13.79 17.19 13.03
N PRO A 165 14.04 16.49 14.15
CA PRO A 165 13.15 15.43 14.68
C PRO A 165 11.72 15.88 15.02
N LYS A 166 11.43 17.19 15.05
CA LYS A 166 10.05 17.72 15.13
C LYS A 166 9.40 17.97 13.77
N MET A 167 10.14 17.77 12.68
CA MET A 167 9.64 18.00 11.33
C MET A 167 8.68 16.87 10.93
N PRO A 168 7.54 17.17 10.29
CA PRO A 168 6.62 16.14 9.81
C PRO A 168 7.36 15.18 8.87
N ILE A 169 7.16 13.87 9.04
CA ILE A 169 7.65 12.86 8.10
C ILE A 169 7.20 13.30 6.70
N PRO A 170 8.09 13.33 5.69
CA PRO A 170 7.70 13.68 4.33
C PRO A 170 6.52 12.81 3.92
N LEU A 171 5.47 13.42 3.38
CA LEU A 171 4.20 12.74 3.01
C LEU A 171 4.44 11.47 2.17
N GLU A 172 5.52 11.44 1.40
CA GLU A 172 5.95 10.32 0.55
C GLU A 172 6.61 9.15 1.32
N ALA A 173 7.31 9.45 2.42
CA ALA A 173 8.02 8.47 3.24
C ALA A 173 7.12 7.76 4.26
N GLU A 174 5.88 8.24 4.43
CA GLU A 174 4.96 7.71 5.43
C GLU A 174 4.65 6.20 5.19
N PRO A 175 4.70 5.35 6.23
CA PRO A 175 4.48 3.92 6.08
C PRO A 175 3.03 3.62 5.69
N ILE A 176 2.86 2.76 4.69
CA ILE A 176 1.53 2.35 4.21
C ILE A 176 1.18 1.03 4.86
N LYS A 177 0.12 1.00 5.66
CA LYS A 177 -0.30 -0.21 6.35
C LYS A 177 -1.21 -1.04 5.46
N SER A 178 -1.12 -2.36 5.60
CA SER A 178 -2.10 -3.28 5.01
C SER A 178 -3.49 -3.03 5.57
N LYS A 179 -4.50 -3.16 4.71
CA LYS A 179 -5.94 -2.95 5.01
C LYS A 179 -6.34 -1.49 5.23
N ASP A 180 -5.48 -0.52 4.96
CA ASP A 180 -5.88 0.88 4.94
C ASP A 180 -6.68 1.19 3.68
N LEU A 181 -7.68 2.08 3.78
CA LEU A 181 -8.50 2.48 2.64
C LEU A 181 -7.68 3.33 1.66
N MET A 182 -7.59 2.84 0.43
CA MET A 182 -6.80 3.45 -0.63
C MET A 182 -7.64 3.53 -1.91
N LEU A 183 -7.42 4.57 -2.70
CA LEU A 183 -8.06 4.67 -4.01
C LEU A 183 -7.20 3.93 -5.03
N ILE A 184 -7.79 2.93 -5.68
CA ILE A 184 -7.13 2.13 -6.70
C ILE A 184 -7.75 2.46 -8.05
N GLN A 185 -6.90 2.87 -8.99
CA GLN A 185 -7.25 3.03 -10.38
C GLN A 185 -6.63 1.89 -11.17
N ALA A 186 -7.46 0.98 -11.67
CA ALA A 186 -7.04 -0.15 -12.50
C ALA A 186 -7.62 -0.01 -13.91
N GLY A 187 -6.78 0.40 -14.87
CA GLY A 187 -7.20 0.71 -16.23
C GLY A 187 -8.30 1.77 -16.26
N ILE A 188 -9.50 1.37 -16.71
CA ILE A 188 -10.70 2.21 -16.79
C ILE A 188 -11.47 2.32 -15.48
N ARG A 189 -11.15 1.49 -14.47
CA ARG A 189 -11.90 1.39 -13.22
C ARG A 189 -11.22 2.18 -12.13
N ARG A 190 -12.02 2.90 -11.33
CA ARG A 190 -11.59 3.53 -10.09
C ARG A 190 -12.48 3.03 -8.97
N PHE A 191 -11.88 2.56 -7.89
CA PHE A 191 -12.61 2.09 -6.72
C PHE A 191 -11.78 2.31 -5.45
N VAL A 192 -12.47 2.50 -4.33
CA VAL A 192 -11.85 2.57 -3.01
C VAL A 192 -11.84 1.17 -2.42
N ALA A 193 -10.68 0.72 -1.97
CA ALA A 193 -10.54 -0.59 -1.35
C ALA A 193 -9.41 -0.61 -0.33
N ALA A 194 -9.44 -1.62 0.54
CA ALA A 194 -8.43 -1.90 1.54
C ALA A 194 -7.51 -3.04 1.07
N PRO A 195 -6.39 -2.76 0.38
CA PRO A 195 -5.50 -3.80 -0.13
C PRO A 195 -4.80 -4.58 0.98
N ILE A 196 -4.67 -5.88 0.75
CA ILE A 196 -3.86 -6.78 1.57
C ILE A 196 -2.52 -6.97 0.86
N TYR A 197 -1.43 -6.58 1.51
CA TYR A 197 -0.09 -6.77 0.96
C TYR A 197 0.50 -8.13 1.30
N SER A 198 1.17 -8.71 0.33
CA SER A 198 1.88 -9.98 0.49
C SER A 198 3.15 -10.05 -0.35
N THR A 199 4.08 -10.90 0.06
CA THR A 199 5.31 -11.16 -0.71
C THR A 199 4.97 -11.75 -2.07
N PRO A 200 5.73 -11.41 -3.13
CA PRO A 200 5.57 -12.06 -4.42
C PRO A 200 5.97 -13.53 -4.29
N SER A 201 5.00 -14.43 -4.44
CA SER A 201 5.20 -15.87 -4.43
C SER A 201 4.58 -16.50 -5.68
N ASN A 202 4.93 -17.72 -6.01
CA ASN A 202 4.33 -18.47 -7.11
C ASN A 202 2.84 -18.72 -6.82
N PRO A 203 1.97 -18.85 -7.85
CA PRO A 203 0.54 -19.08 -7.63
C PRO A 203 0.21 -20.32 -6.78
N ARG A 204 1.06 -21.36 -6.85
CA ARG A 204 0.91 -22.63 -6.11
C ARG A 204 1.43 -22.56 -4.67
N GLU A 205 2.15 -21.52 -4.33
CA GLU A 205 2.77 -21.33 -3.02
C GLU A 205 1.93 -20.37 -2.17
N LYS A 206 2.08 -20.51 -0.86
CA LYS A 206 1.45 -19.64 0.12
C LYS A 206 2.21 -18.33 0.17
N ALA A 207 1.52 -17.20 -0.06
CA ALA A 207 2.13 -15.90 0.07
C ALA A 207 2.18 -15.46 1.54
N LYS A 208 3.30 -14.87 1.96
CA LYS A 208 3.44 -14.29 3.30
C LYS A 208 2.76 -12.93 3.31
N PHE A 209 1.87 -12.71 4.28
CA PHE A 209 1.27 -11.40 4.55
C PHE A 209 2.33 -10.42 5.04
N GLU A 210 2.31 -9.21 4.47
CA GLU A 210 3.12 -8.08 4.93
C GLU A 210 2.21 -7.06 5.64
N SER A 211 2.60 -6.64 6.84
CA SER A 211 1.79 -5.67 7.62
C SER A 211 1.88 -4.26 7.05
N PHE A 212 2.99 -3.96 6.37
CA PHE A 212 3.25 -2.68 5.72
C PHE A 212 3.73 -2.93 4.30
N PHE A 213 3.46 -1.97 3.41
CA PHE A 213 4.05 -1.97 2.08
C PHE A 213 5.57 -1.83 2.22
N PRO A 214 6.38 -2.79 1.72
CA PRO A 214 7.83 -2.75 1.81
C PRO A 214 8.40 -1.44 1.24
N ALA A 215 9.26 -0.77 2.01
CA ALA A 215 9.98 0.41 1.55
C ALA A 215 11.13 0.08 0.59
N SER A 216 11.42 -1.21 0.38
CA SER A 216 12.42 -1.69 -0.58
C SER A 216 11.90 -1.62 -2.03
N GLU A 217 12.83 -1.57 -2.98
CA GLU A 217 12.52 -1.61 -4.43
C GLU A 217 11.87 -2.93 -4.91
N SER A 218 11.65 -3.88 -4.00
CA SER A 218 11.03 -5.17 -4.30
C SER A 218 9.55 -5.03 -4.63
N SER A 219 9.10 -5.73 -5.66
CA SER A 219 7.68 -5.85 -5.98
C SER A 219 6.90 -6.48 -4.83
N THR A 220 5.73 -5.95 -4.52
CA THR A 220 4.79 -6.51 -3.53
C THR A 220 3.46 -6.82 -4.21
N VAL A 221 2.75 -7.85 -3.75
CA VAL A 221 1.43 -8.18 -4.29
C VAL A 221 0.36 -7.52 -3.42
N ALA A 222 -0.50 -6.71 -4.03
CA ALA A 222 -1.69 -6.15 -3.41
C ALA A 222 -2.91 -6.96 -3.85
N THR A 223 -3.63 -7.52 -2.89
CA THR A 223 -4.81 -8.35 -3.13
C THR A 223 -6.07 -7.64 -2.68
N VAL A 224 -7.06 -7.58 -3.57
CA VAL A 224 -8.30 -6.81 -3.37
C VAL A 224 -9.49 -7.54 -3.98
N TYR A 225 -10.66 -7.44 -3.34
CA TYR A 225 -11.94 -7.80 -3.97
C TYR A 225 -12.36 -6.69 -4.95
N ALA A 226 -12.38 -7.00 -6.25
CA ALA A 226 -12.64 -6.03 -7.30
C ALA A 226 -13.33 -6.70 -8.50
N PRO A 227 -13.88 -5.91 -9.46
CA PRO A 227 -14.41 -6.48 -10.69
C PRO A 227 -13.33 -7.26 -11.43
N VAL A 228 -13.73 -8.36 -12.06
CA VAL A 228 -12.82 -9.14 -12.91
C VAL A 228 -12.28 -8.23 -13.99
N MET A 229 -10.97 -8.33 -14.22
CA MET A 229 -10.24 -7.56 -15.22
C MET A 229 -9.35 -8.51 -16.01
N TYR A 230 -9.22 -8.27 -17.31
CA TYR A 230 -8.36 -9.07 -18.18
C TYR A 230 -6.98 -8.44 -18.32
N SER A 231 -5.93 -9.19 -17.99
CA SER A 231 -4.55 -8.74 -18.17
C SER A 231 -4.24 -8.49 -19.65
N PRO A 232 -3.47 -7.44 -20.02
CA PRO A 232 -2.73 -6.52 -19.15
C PRO A 232 -3.55 -5.31 -18.67
N VAL A 233 -3.47 -5.00 -17.38
CA VAL A 233 -4.06 -3.77 -16.79
C VAL A 233 -3.04 -3.08 -15.92
N ASN A 234 -2.81 -1.79 -16.16
CA ASN A 234 -1.98 -0.95 -15.31
C ASN A 234 -2.79 -0.45 -14.12
N VAL A 235 -2.16 -0.42 -12.95
CA VAL A 235 -2.80 -0.05 -11.70
C VAL A 235 -2.02 1.02 -10.99
N LEU A 236 -2.74 2.02 -10.49
CA LEU A 236 -2.24 3.14 -9.72
C LEU A 236 -2.93 3.12 -8.36
N GLN A 237 -2.15 3.34 -7.30
CA GLN A 237 -2.66 3.39 -5.96
C GLN A 237 -2.42 4.78 -5.34
N PHE A 238 -3.51 5.44 -4.99
CA PHE A 238 -3.51 6.76 -4.36
C PHE A 238 -3.91 6.64 -2.89
N ARG A 239 -3.35 7.53 -2.08
CA ARG A 239 -3.74 7.65 -0.68
C ARG A 239 -5.04 8.43 -0.54
N ILE A 240 -5.86 8.07 0.43
CA ILE A 240 -7.00 8.89 0.84
C ILE A 240 -6.58 9.65 2.10
N ARG A 241 -6.72 10.97 2.06
CA ARG A 241 -6.35 11.87 3.16
C ARG A 241 -7.62 12.46 3.76
N VAL A 242 -7.57 12.69 5.06
CA VAL A 242 -8.58 13.42 5.83
C VAL A 242 -7.81 14.46 6.64
N THR A 243 -8.20 15.72 6.52
CA THR A 243 -7.61 16.82 7.29
C THR A 243 -8.53 17.12 8.46
N GLU A 244 -7.96 17.51 9.60
CA GLU A 244 -8.73 18.06 10.71
C GLU A 244 -8.65 19.58 10.62
N ASP A 245 -9.81 20.23 10.62
CA ASP A 245 -9.89 21.70 10.64
C ASP A 245 -9.54 22.21 12.05
N GLU A 246 -9.26 23.53 12.20
CA GLU A 246 -8.86 24.10 13.50
C GLU A 246 -9.91 23.93 14.61
N ASP A 247 -11.17 23.70 14.22
CA ASP A 247 -12.29 23.43 15.11
C ASP A 247 -12.40 21.95 15.54
N GLY A 248 -11.49 21.08 15.07
CA GLY A 248 -11.47 19.64 15.37
C GLY A 248 -12.48 18.81 14.58
N GLU A 249 -13.13 19.39 13.57
CA GLU A 249 -13.99 18.65 12.63
C GLU A 249 -13.15 18.00 11.51
N LEU A 250 -13.46 16.75 11.16
CA LEU A 250 -12.80 16.04 10.06
C LEU A 250 -13.36 16.53 8.72
N SER A 251 -12.49 17.03 7.85
CA SER A 251 -12.80 17.43 6.49
C SER A 251 -13.30 16.24 5.65
N SER A 252 -13.97 16.52 4.52
CA SER A 252 -14.31 15.46 3.57
C SER A 252 -13.05 14.73 3.07
N PRO A 253 -13.06 13.39 2.94
CA PRO A 253 -11.92 12.65 2.45
C PRO A 253 -11.58 13.05 1.01
N TYR A 254 -10.32 13.34 0.74
CA TYR A 254 -9.85 13.70 -0.60
C TYR A 254 -8.76 12.75 -1.09
N VAL A 255 -8.59 12.72 -2.40
CA VAL A 255 -7.56 11.90 -3.07
C VAL A 255 -6.22 12.60 -2.92
N GLY A 256 -5.31 11.97 -2.20
CA GLY A 256 -3.94 12.43 -1.99
C GLY A 256 -2.99 11.94 -3.08
N GLU A 257 -1.74 11.80 -2.69
CA GLU A 257 -0.61 11.47 -3.55
C GLU A 257 -0.66 10.05 -4.14
N LEU A 258 0.00 9.87 -5.29
CA LEU A 258 0.26 8.57 -5.90
C LEU A 258 1.38 7.87 -5.13
N VAL A 259 1.06 6.72 -4.55
CA VAL A 259 1.93 5.99 -3.62
C VAL A 259 2.62 4.80 -4.29
N ALA A 260 1.87 4.04 -5.08
CA ALA A 260 2.37 2.84 -5.76
C ALA A 260 1.84 2.76 -7.18
N THR A 261 2.65 2.16 -8.04
CA THR A 261 2.31 1.85 -9.44
C THR A 261 2.51 0.37 -9.69
N GLY A 262 1.75 -0.20 -10.60
CA GLY A 262 1.78 -1.64 -10.79
C GLY A 262 0.96 -2.13 -11.96
N SER A 263 0.76 -3.44 -11.99
CA SER A 263 -0.04 -4.11 -13.01
C SER A 263 -0.83 -5.29 -12.43
N LEU A 264 -1.89 -5.68 -13.12
CA LEU A 264 -2.67 -6.87 -12.79
C LEU A 264 -1.84 -8.13 -13.04
N ARG A 265 -1.68 -8.93 -11.99
CA ARG A 265 -0.93 -10.19 -12.02
C ARG A 265 -1.84 -11.36 -12.36
N SER A 266 -2.92 -11.52 -11.61
CA SER A 266 -3.89 -12.61 -11.79
C SER A 266 -5.20 -12.26 -11.08
N VAL A 267 -6.27 -12.96 -11.46
CA VAL A 267 -7.57 -12.89 -10.79
C VAL A 267 -7.90 -14.30 -10.33
N ASP A 268 -7.68 -14.59 -9.05
CA ASP A 268 -7.81 -15.94 -8.49
C ASP A 268 -8.23 -15.91 -7.01
N PRO A 269 -9.42 -16.41 -6.66
CA PRO A 269 -9.84 -16.49 -5.26
C PRO A 269 -9.14 -17.58 -4.44
N SER A 270 -8.40 -18.50 -5.08
CA SER A 270 -7.77 -19.65 -4.42
C SER A 270 -6.37 -19.36 -3.86
N HIS A 271 -5.76 -18.23 -4.21
CA HIS A 271 -4.43 -17.87 -3.74
C HIS A 271 -4.42 -17.54 -2.24
N LEU A 272 -3.63 -18.29 -1.47
CA LEU A 272 -3.61 -18.19 0.00
C LEU A 272 -2.57 -17.18 0.49
N ILE A 273 -3.06 -16.20 1.26
CA ILE A 273 -2.22 -15.23 1.98
C ILE A 273 -2.22 -15.60 3.45
N ILE A 274 -1.03 -15.84 4.02
CA ILE A 274 -0.87 -16.32 5.39
C ILE A 274 -0.17 -15.27 6.24
N LYS A 275 -0.82 -14.90 7.35
CA LYS A 275 -0.21 -14.09 8.40
C LYS A 275 0.52 -14.97 9.39
N ARG A 276 1.84 -14.75 9.51
CA ARG A 276 2.65 -15.36 10.56
C ARG A 276 2.57 -14.51 11.82
N ILE A 277 2.36 -15.16 12.96
CA ILE A 277 2.46 -14.55 14.28
C ILE A 277 3.66 -15.18 14.97
N PHE A 278 4.49 -14.35 15.60
CA PHE A 278 5.63 -14.81 16.39
C PHE A 278 5.26 -14.70 17.86
N LEU A 279 5.38 -15.81 18.58
CA LEU A 279 5.29 -15.83 20.04
C LEU A 279 6.71 -15.75 20.58
N SER A 280 7.00 -14.74 21.39
CA SER A 280 8.28 -14.58 22.06
C SER A 280 8.20 -15.13 23.49
N GLY A 281 9.32 -15.69 23.94
CA GLY A 281 9.49 -16.15 25.30
C GLY A 281 10.90 -15.84 25.77
N HIS A 282 11.07 -15.64 27.07
CA HIS A 282 12.37 -15.37 27.67
C HIS A 282 12.96 -16.67 28.23
N PRO A 283 14.18 -17.07 27.84
CA PRO A 283 14.84 -18.24 28.42
C PRO A 283 15.12 -17.98 29.90
N TYR A 284 14.67 -18.88 30.76
CA TYR A 284 14.88 -18.77 32.21
C TYR A 284 16.01 -19.68 32.71
N LYS A 285 15.98 -20.96 32.32
CA LYS A 285 17.01 -21.93 32.70
C LYS A 285 17.47 -22.70 31.48
N ILE A 286 18.77 -22.67 31.20
CA ILE A 286 19.39 -23.30 30.02
C ILE A 286 20.20 -24.50 30.50
N ASN A 287 19.86 -25.69 30.00
CA ASN A 287 20.65 -26.91 30.14
C ASN A 287 21.22 -27.30 28.76
N GLN A 288 22.10 -28.31 28.71
CA GLN A 288 22.77 -28.72 27.46
C GLN A 288 21.81 -29.11 26.31
N ARG A 289 20.65 -29.71 26.63
CA ARG A 289 19.66 -30.16 25.63
C ARG A 289 18.24 -29.63 25.84
N HIS A 290 17.99 -28.93 26.96
CA HIS A 290 16.65 -28.46 27.33
C HIS A 290 16.72 -27.03 27.85
N VAL A 291 15.73 -26.23 27.49
CA VAL A 291 15.59 -24.84 27.96
C VAL A 291 14.21 -24.66 28.55
N VAL A 292 14.14 -24.08 29.74
CA VAL A 292 12.90 -23.64 30.37
C VAL A 292 12.64 -22.20 29.93
N VAL A 293 11.54 -21.98 29.21
CA VAL A 293 11.14 -20.66 28.68
C VAL A 293 9.99 -20.11 29.52
N ARG A 294 10.05 -18.82 29.88
CA ARG A 294 9.00 -18.07 30.59
C ARG A 294 8.39 -17.00 29.69
N TYR A 295 7.20 -16.52 30.07
CA TYR A 295 6.47 -15.44 29.38
C TYR A 295 6.01 -15.75 27.94
N MET A 296 6.15 -16.99 27.48
CA MET A 296 5.64 -17.41 26.17
C MET A 296 4.15 -17.78 26.22
N PHE A 297 3.73 -18.45 27.30
CA PHE A 297 2.35 -18.82 27.58
C PHE A 297 2.06 -18.53 29.06
N HIS A 298 0.80 -18.20 29.36
CA HIS A 298 0.35 -17.96 30.74
C HIS A 298 -0.49 -19.12 31.29
N ASN A 299 -1.18 -19.87 30.44
CA ASN A 299 -1.99 -21.02 30.83
C ASN A 299 -1.28 -22.33 30.45
N PRO A 300 -1.16 -23.32 31.36
CA PRO A 300 -0.60 -24.63 31.02
C PRO A 300 -1.38 -25.36 29.90
N ALA A 301 -2.68 -25.10 29.73
CA ALA A 301 -3.47 -25.69 28.64
C ALA A 301 -2.97 -25.26 27.25
N ASP A 302 -2.50 -24.01 27.11
CA ASP A 302 -1.98 -23.50 25.85
C ASP A 302 -0.70 -24.24 25.45
N VAL A 303 0.16 -24.55 26.42
CA VAL A 303 1.41 -25.29 26.18
C VAL A 303 1.12 -26.68 25.60
N LEU A 304 0.08 -27.36 26.09
CA LEU A 304 -0.33 -28.66 25.57
C LEU A 304 -0.92 -28.54 24.16
N HIS A 305 -1.69 -27.48 23.88
CA HIS A 305 -2.25 -27.23 22.55
C HIS A 305 -1.15 -27.00 21.51
N PHE A 306 -0.10 -26.25 21.87
CA PHE A 306 1.03 -25.93 20.99
C PHE A 306 2.17 -26.96 21.02
N GLN A 307 2.00 -28.11 21.67
CA GLN A 307 3.04 -29.14 21.80
C GLN A 307 3.47 -29.74 20.45
N VAL A 308 2.55 -29.84 19.49
CA VAL A 308 2.77 -30.43 18.17
C VAL A 308 3.56 -29.48 17.23
N ILE A 309 3.74 -28.22 17.63
CA ILE A 309 4.37 -27.20 16.80
C ILE A 309 5.88 -27.13 17.08
N LEU A 310 6.66 -27.02 15.99
CA LEU A 310 8.09 -26.80 16.04
C LEU A 310 8.38 -25.34 16.41
N PHE A 311 9.18 -25.15 17.45
CA PHE A 311 9.66 -23.85 17.89
C PHE A 311 11.05 -23.59 17.32
N TYR A 312 11.18 -22.44 16.68
CA TYR A 312 12.45 -21.94 16.17
C TYR A 312 12.94 -20.83 17.11
N PRO A 313 14.03 -21.05 17.86
CA PRO A 313 14.66 -20.00 18.63
C PRO A 313 15.25 -18.95 17.68
N ILE A 314 14.95 -17.68 17.96
CA ILE A 314 15.40 -16.56 17.14
C ILE A 314 16.80 -16.06 17.60
N GLN A 315 17.22 -16.41 18.82
CA GLN A 315 18.48 -15.94 19.43
C GLN A 315 19.45 -17.05 19.87
N LEU A 316 19.03 -18.31 19.94
CA LEU A 316 19.97 -19.44 19.96
C LEU A 316 20.37 -19.71 18.50
N SER A 317 21.59 -20.20 18.28
CA SER A 317 22.20 -20.35 16.94
C SER A 317 21.19 -20.69 15.83
N PRO A 318 21.32 -20.08 14.63
CA PRO A 318 20.27 -20.03 13.59
C PRO A 318 19.77 -21.39 13.06
N ASN A 319 20.36 -22.49 13.53
CA ASN A 319 20.05 -23.87 13.12
C ASN A 319 19.50 -24.74 14.27
N SER A 320 19.28 -24.19 15.46
CA SER A 320 18.65 -24.94 16.55
C SER A 320 17.14 -25.03 16.31
N VAL A 321 16.57 -26.24 16.37
CA VAL A 321 15.13 -26.49 16.20
C VAL A 321 14.70 -27.39 17.36
N GLY A 322 13.61 -27.04 18.04
CA GLY A 322 13.12 -27.79 19.19
C GLY A 322 11.59 -27.84 19.25
N GLY A 323 11.04 -28.89 19.86
CA GLY A 323 9.61 -29.00 20.18
C GLY A 323 9.35 -28.65 21.65
N ALA A 324 8.15 -28.19 21.99
CA ALA A 324 7.75 -28.05 23.39
C ALA A 324 7.49 -29.44 23.98
N GLU A 325 8.06 -29.72 25.16
CA GLU A 325 7.97 -31.05 25.75
C GLU A 325 6.87 -31.14 26.82
N LYS A 326 6.91 -30.30 27.87
CA LYS A 326 5.92 -30.30 28.98
C LYS A 326 5.79 -28.92 29.64
N PRO A 327 4.59 -28.54 30.14
CA PRO A 327 4.42 -27.37 30.99
C PRO A 327 5.10 -27.56 32.35
N PHE A 328 5.67 -26.49 32.90
CA PHE A 328 6.13 -26.49 34.29
C PHE A 328 4.92 -26.37 35.23
N PRO A 329 4.90 -27.11 36.36
CA PRO A 329 3.83 -26.97 37.35
C PRO A 329 3.84 -25.54 37.91
N THR A 330 2.65 -24.95 37.99
CA THR A 330 2.37 -23.65 38.62
C THR A 330 2.62 -23.70 40.12
#